data_AF-A0A6A4U7G8-F1
#
_entry.id   AF-A0A6A4U7G8-F1
#
_cell.length_a   1.000
_cell.length_b   1.000
_cell.length_c   1.000
_cell.angle_alpha   90.00
_cell.angle_beta   90.00
_cell.angle_gamma   90.00
#
_symmetry.space_group_name_H-M   'P 1'
#
loop_
_entity.id
_entity.type
_entity.pdbx_description
1 polymer ?
#
loop_
_entity_poly.entity_id
_entity_poly.type
_entity_poly.pdbx_seq_one_letter_code
_entity_poly.pdbx_strand_id
1 'polypeptide(L)'
;MKKLMSFNVTLLLFFLIISLSQIIGQTNFILLHPPHNYGGKTAFAGPPYWTYASANQYYRITDSAFDNWIGTIDNAFQVWNNVSVVQFSRSTSEGLPLFSYYDDSEKIGSIINPGKARVDGNNYKINTTLCNIRINRRHQWTNGTNDAQNNIIDLKSILVHEIGHILGIDQATEMGPTAPTMSGWNNPSFWIGTEMATLEQYDINAANFLQTLVPTLYQDLQAAVNVAQQIGVGWVVVESQYNLSSNILIPAGVNLIINPGVTINMGSYFLIASGGTIQNNGSISGLAANLKSGSTIVGYFPSIQVAINNASSSNTVELLATTYSLSPSISSKTNITLSGQGSSSTIINGSISVTNSTIFK
;
A
#
# COMPACT_ATOMS: atom_id res chain seq x y z
N MET A 1 -28.76 -2.77 -45.89
CA MET A 1 -27.46 -2.52 -45.22
C MET A 1 -27.45 -1.13 -44.60
N LYS A 2 -27.72 -1.01 -43.29
CA LYS A 2 -27.51 0.17 -42.41
C LYS A 2 -28.37 -0.03 -41.17
N LYS A 3 -27.83 -0.69 -40.13
CA LYS A 3 -28.30 -0.69 -38.72
C LYS A 3 -27.54 -1.80 -37.96
N LEU A 4 -26.28 -1.54 -37.58
CA LEU A 4 -25.53 -2.43 -36.68
C LEU A 4 -24.34 -1.75 -35.99
N MET A 5 -24.37 -0.44 -35.77
CA MET A 5 -23.24 0.30 -35.13
C MET A 5 -23.58 1.10 -33.87
N SER A 6 -24.84 1.19 -33.43
CA SER A 6 -25.19 2.06 -32.28
C SER A 6 -25.11 1.40 -30.90
N PHE A 7 -24.96 0.07 -30.80
CA PHE A 7 -25.03 -0.62 -29.51
C PHE A 7 -23.67 -0.72 -28.77
N ASN A 8 -22.54 -0.63 -29.48
CA ASN A 8 -21.21 -0.77 -28.86
C ASN A 8 -20.66 0.55 -28.27
N VAL A 9 -21.10 1.71 -28.77
CA VAL A 9 -20.55 3.01 -28.30
C VAL A 9 -21.10 3.37 -26.92
N THR A 10 -22.38 3.11 -26.65
CA THR A 10 -22.99 3.43 -25.35
C THR A 10 -22.46 2.54 -24.23
N LEU A 11 -22.22 1.24 -24.49
CA LEU A 11 -21.63 0.33 -23.52
C LEU A 11 -20.18 0.72 -23.22
N LEU A 12 -19.40 1.08 -24.24
CA LEU A 12 -18.02 1.56 -24.08
C LEU A 12 -17.96 2.87 -23.28
N LEU A 13 -18.87 3.82 -23.53
CA LEU A 13 -18.98 5.05 -22.74
C LEU A 13 -19.40 4.78 -21.30
N PHE A 14 -20.28 3.81 -21.05
CA PHE A 14 -20.69 3.46 -19.69
C PHE A 14 -19.52 2.84 -18.89
N PHE A 15 -18.73 1.96 -19.51
CA PHE A 15 -17.49 1.44 -18.91
C PHE A 15 -16.44 2.54 -18.71
N LEU A 16 -16.32 3.47 -19.67
CA LEU A 16 -15.40 4.60 -19.55
C LEU A 16 -15.81 5.53 -18.39
N ILE A 17 -17.11 5.83 -18.24
CA ILE A 17 -17.64 6.68 -17.16
C ILE A 17 -17.50 6.01 -15.80
N ILE A 18 -17.72 4.70 -15.68
CA ILE A 18 -17.49 3.95 -14.43
C ILE A 18 -15.99 3.92 -14.08
N SER A 19 -15.11 3.77 -15.07
CA SER A 19 -13.66 3.81 -14.83
C SER A 19 -13.17 5.22 -14.46
N LEU A 20 -13.75 6.27 -15.06
CA LEU A 20 -13.42 7.66 -14.76
C LEU A 20 -13.98 8.11 -13.39
N SER A 21 -15.15 7.62 -12.98
CA SER A 21 -15.74 7.99 -11.69
C SER A 21 -14.99 7.37 -10.49
N GLN A 22 -14.35 6.21 -10.66
CA GLN A 22 -13.45 5.64 -9.65
C GLN A 22 -12.11 6.39 -9.55
N ILE A 23 -11.65 7.02 -10.64
CA ILE A 23 -10.37 7.74 -10.67
C ILE A 23 -10.49 9.15 -10.07
N ILE A 24 -11.65 9.80 -10.17
CA ILE A 24 -11.79 11.24 -9.87
C ILE A 24 -12.26 11.52 -8.42
N GLY A 25 -12.68 10.50 -7.67
CA GLY A 25 -13.33 10.71 -6.35
C GLY A 25 -12.61 10.26 -5.08
N GLN A 26 -11.49 9.52 -5.13
CA GLN A 26 -11.14 8.64 -3.98
C GLN A 26 -9.74 8.75 -3.33
N THR A 27 -8.87 9.70 -3.68
CA THR A 27 -7.44 9.56 -3.29
C THR A 27 -6.79 10.81 -2.69
N ASN A 28 -7.53 11.60 -1.93
CA ASN A 28 -6.95 12.72 -1.19
C ASN A 28 -6.40 12.32 0.18
N PHE A 29 -5.99 11.05 0.37
CA PHE A 29 -5.39 10.65 1.64
C PHE A 29 -3.96 11.12 1.81
N ILE A 30 -3.73 11.77 2.94
CA ILE A 30 -2.46 12.38 3.29
C ILE A 30 -1.76 11.46 4.26
N LEU A 31 -0.52 11.12 3.94
CA LEU A 31 0.26 10.14 4.65
C LEU A 31 1.50 10.80 5.23
N LEU A 32 1.83 10.43 6.46
CA LEU A 32 3.06 10.85 7.09
C LEU A 32 4.25 10.24 6.34
N HIS A 33 5.24 11.08 6.05
CA HIS A 33 6.42 10.68 5.27
C HIS A 33 7.71 11.24 5.87
N PRO A 34 8.86 10.58 5.61
CA PRO A 34 10.16 11.09 5.99
C PRO A 34 10.82 11.92 4.87
N PRO A 35 11.88 12.70 5.17
CA PRO A 35 12.24 13.21 6.49
C PRO A 35 11.26 14.31 6.93
N HIS A 36 10.90 14.33 8.22
CA HIS A 36 9.80 15.15 8.74
C HIS A 36 9.99 16.64 8.44
N ASN A 37 9.23 17.16 7.46
CA ASN A 37 8.83 18.55 7.37
C ASN A 37 7.32 18.52 7.54
N TYR A 38 6.77 19.26 8.50
CA TYR A 38 5.34 19.29 8.80
C TYR A 38 4.48 19.29 7.52
N GLY A 39 3.56 18.33 7.42
CA GLY A 39 2.74 18.08 6.25
C GLY A 39 3.00 16.69 5.67
N GLY A 40 1.97 15.85 5.64
CA GLY A 40 2.03 14.59 4.91
C GLY A 40 1.94 14.81 3.39
N LYS A 41 2.03 13.73 2.65
CA LYS A 41 1.97 13.74 1.18
C LYS A 41 0.90 12.76 0.68
N THR A 42 0.43 13.00 -0.53
CA THR A 42 -0.55 12.13 -1.17
C THR A 42 0.07 10.77 -1.51
N ALA A 43 -0.77 9.74 -1.60
CA ALA A 43 -0.40 8.40 -2.06
C ALA A 43 0.34 8.36 -3.42
N PHE A 44 0.11 9.36 -4.28
CA PHE A 44 0.72 9.49 -5.60
C PHE A 44 2.18 9.93 -5.57
N ALA A 45 2.62 10.57 -4.49
CA ALA A 45 3.98 11.08 -4.38
C ALA A 45 5.04 9.97 -4.23
N GLY A 46 4.61 8.71 -4.07
CA GLY A 46 5.47 7.54 -3.94
C GLY A 46 6.18 7.43 -2.59
N PRO A 47 6.76 6.26 -2.26
CA PRO A 47 7.52 6.06 -1.03
C PRO A 47 8.78 6.95 -0.98
N PRO A 48 9.40 7.12 0.20
CA PRO A 48 9.08 6.46 1.46
C PRO A 48 7.86 7.05 2.16
N TYR A 49 7.15 6.18 2.89
CA TYR A 49 6.13 6.52 3.88
C TYR A 49 6.56 5.92 5.23
N TRP A 50 5.97 6.35 6.33
CA TRP A 50 6.17 5.63 7.58
C TRP A 50 5.41 4.31 7.57
N THR A 51 6.05 3.26 8.05
CA THR A 51 5.50 1.91 8.04
C THR A 51 5.81 1.18 9.34
N TYR A 52 5.39 -0.07 9.48
CA TYR A 52 5.64 -0.88 10.67
C TYR A 52 6.65 -1.99 10.39
N ALA A 53 7.40 -2.36 11.44
CA ALA A 53 8.31 -3.51 11.40
C ALA A 53 7.60 -4.85 11.67
N SER A 54 6.36 -4.82 12.17
CA SER A 54 5.53 -6.00 12.40
C SER A 54 4.05 -5.66 12.31
N ALA A 55 3.25 -6.64 11.89
CA ALA A 55 1.79 -6.53 11.91
C ALA A 55 1.24 -6.44 13.34
N ASN A 56 1.86 -7.11 14.31
CA ASN A 56 1.40 -7.04 15.71
C ASN A 56 2.11 -5.91 16.44
N GLN A 57 1.32 -5.04 17.06
CA GLN A 57 1.74 -3.91 17.89
C GLN A 57 1.04 -3.98 19.25
N TYR A 58 1.64 -3.30 20.23
CA TYR A 58 1.07 -3.22 21.57
C TYR A 58 0.79 -1.77 21.95
N TYR A 59 -0.21 -1.58 22.79
CA TYR A 59 -0.41 -0.35 23.55
C TYR A 59 -0.58 -0.68 25.03
N ARG A 60 -0.27 0.28 25.90
CA ARG A 60 -0.41 0.13 27.35
C ARG A 60 -1.02 1.38 27.95
N ILE A 61 -1.92 1.18 28.90
CA ILE A 61 -2.52 2.26 29.69
C ILE A 61 -1.64 2.41 30.92
N THR A 62 -0.96 3.55 31.03
CA THR A 62 0.06 3.78 32.07
C THR A 62 -0.45 4.63 33.24
N ASP A 63 -1.71 5.05 33.17
CA ASP A 63 -2.30 6.01 34.10
C ASP A 63 -3.65 5.50 34.60
N SER A 64 -3.78 5.37 35.92
CA SER A 64 -4.98 4.84 36.58
C SER A 64 -6.21 5.74 36.41
N ALA A 65 -6.04 6.98 35.95
CA ALA A 65 -7.17 7.83 35.57
C ALA A 65 -8.05 7.20 34.47
N PHE A 66 -7.52 6.21 33.73
CA PHE A 66 -8.22 5.50 32.66
C PHE A 66 -8.79 4.14 33.05
N ASP A 67 -8.74 3.73 34.33
CA ASP A 67 -9.21 2.40 34.73
C ASP A 67 -10.70 2.17 34.36
N ASN A 68 -11.53 3.21 34.50
CA ASN A 68 -12.94 3.18 34.11
C ASN A 68 -13.18 3.35 32.59
N TRP A 69 -12.12 3.65 31.83
CA TRP A 69 -12.15 3.94 30.39
C TRP A 69 -11.52 2.84 29.54
N ILE A 70 -10.99 1.79 30.17
CA ILE A 70 -10.34 0.66 29.49
C ILE A 70 -11.19 0.13 28.34
N GLY A 71 -12.49 -0.10 28.56
CA GLY A 71 -13.38 -0.59 27.51
C GLY A 71 -13.50 0.38 26.33
N THR A 72 -13.57 1.68 26.58
CA THR A 72 -13.63 2.71 25.53
C THR A 72 -12.33 2.78 24.73
N ILE A 73 -11.18 2.69 25.43
CA ILE A 73 -9.85 2.67 24.80
C ILE A 73 -9.68 1.43 23.93
N ASP A 74 -9.99 0.25 24.47
CA ASP A 74 -9.92 -1.02 23.74
C ASP A 74 -10.80 -0.97 22.47
N ASN A 75 -12.00 -0.40 22.58
CA ASN A 75 -12.88 -0.20 21.43
C ASN A 75 -12.31 0.76 20.38
N ALA A 76 -11.59 1.82 20.77
CA ALA A 76 -10.96 2.74 19.82
C ALA A 76 -9.86 2.05 18.99
N PHE A 77 -9.02 1.21 19.61
CA PHE A 77 -8.08 0.37 18.88
C PHE A 77 -8.78 -0.67 18.00
N GLN A 78 -9.87 -1.26 18.49
CA GLN A 78 -10.62 -2.25 17.73
C GLN A 78 -11.20 -1.69 16.43
N VAL A 79 -11.59 -0.41 16.41
CA VAL A 79 -12.07 0.27 15.19
C VAL A 79 -11.04 0.15 14.06
N TRP A 80 -9.76 0.36 14.35
CA TRP A 80 -8.67 0.23 13.37
C TRP A 80 -8.26 -1.23 13.11
N ASN A 81 -8.22 -2.08 14.14
CA ASN A 81 -7.92 -3.50 14.00
C ASN A 81 -8.87 -4.22 13.02
N ASN A 82 -10.12 -3.75 12.93
CA ASN A 82 -11.11 -4.32 12.01
C ASN A 82 -10.79 -4.09 10.52
N VAL A 83 -9.92 -3.13 10.19
CA VAL A 83 -9.70 -2.69 8.79
C VAL A 83 -8.25 -2.65 8.35
N SER A 84 -7.30 -2.76 9.29
CA SER A 84 -5.86 -2.61 9.05
C SER A 84 -5.16 -3.97 9.19
N VAL A 85 -4.05 -4.20 8.48
CA VAL A 85 -3.22 -5.40 8.74
C VAL A 85 -2.33 -5.24 9.98
N VAL A 86 -2.07 -3.99 10.40
CA VAL A 86 -1.43 -3.70 11.68
C VAL A 86 -2.47 -3.80 12.81
N GLN A 87 -2.24 -4.72 13.72
CA GLN A 87 -3.13 -5.10 14.82
C GLN A 87 -2.54 -4.64 16.16
N PHE A 88 -3.33 -3.94 16.96
CA PHE A 88 -2.97 -3.48 18.29
C PHE A 88 -3.59 -4.36 19.38
N SER A 89 -2.77 -4.84 20.30
CA SER A 89 -3.21 -5.55 21.51
C SER A 89 -2.82 -4.80 22.77
N ARG A 90 -3.65 -4.84 23.81
CA ARG A 90 -3.31 -4.25 25.10
C ARG A 90 -2.23 -5.07 25.79
N SER A 91 -1.21 -4.39 26.30
CA SER A 91 -0.15 -4.93 27.14
C SER A 91 -0.08 -4.16 28.47
N THR A 92 0.44 -4.82 29.50
CA THR A 92 0.69 -4.20 30.81
C THR A 92 2.09 -3.63 30.94
N SER A 93 3.02 -3.97 30.02
CA SER A 93 4.44 -3.67 30.20
C SER A 93 5.11 -3.03 28.99
N GLU A 94 4.60 -3.25 27.77
CA GLU A 94 5.23 -2.78 26.53
C GLU A 94 4.25 -2.07 25.58
N GLY A 95 4.81 -1.48 24.53
CA GLY A 95 4.03 -0.81 23.48
C GLY A 95 3.81 0.69 23.70
N LEU A 96 2.92 1.23 22.87
CA LEU A 96 2.49 2.62 22.85
C LEU A 96 1.87 3.02 24.21
N PRO A 97 2.51 3.89 25.00
CA PRO A 97 1.94 4.36 26.24
C PRO A 97 0.82 5.37 25.98
N LEU A 98 -0.33 5.10 26.59
CA LEU A 98 -1.42 6.03 26.80
C LEU A 98 -1.32 6.57 28.24
N PHE A 99 -1.23 7.88 28.38
CA PHE A 99 -1.25 8.54 29.69
C PHE A 99 -2.00 9.85 29.61
N SER A 100 -2.38 10.36 30.77
CA SER A 100 -3.00 11.67 30.86
C SER A 100 -2.04 12.69 31.44
N TYR A 101 -2.28 13.93 31.06
CA TYR A 101 -1.48 15.08 31.48
C TYR A 101 -2.42 16.26 31.71
N TYR A 102 -1.92 17.30 32.35
CA TYR A 102 -2.66 18.53 32.57
C TYR A 102 -1.89 19.66 31.91
N ASP A 103 -2.50 20.34 30.94
CA ASP A 103 -1.92 21.49 30.24
C ASP A 103 -3.01 22.53 29.95
N ASP A 104 -2.81 23.75 30.42
CA ASP A 104 -3.74 24.85 30.23
C ASP A 104 -3.64 25.49 28.83
N SER A 105 -2.57 25.20 28.09
CA SER A 105 -2.31 25.77 26.76
C SER A 105 -2.77 24.87 25.60
N GLU A 106 -2.89 23.56 25.82
CA GLU A 106 -3.32 22.60 24.79
C GLU A 106 -4.82 22.31 24.85
N LYS A 107 -5.51 22.54 23.73
CA LYS A 107 -6.98 22.56 23.70
C LYS A 107 -7.68 21.22 23.80
N ILE A 108 -7.04 20.07 23.59
CA ILE A 108 -7.75 18.76 23.59
C ILE A 108 -6.90 17.56 24.03
N GLY A 109 -5.60 17.75 24.27
CA GLY A 109 -4.67 16.65 24.05
C GLY A 109 -4.10 16.81 22.67
N SER A 110 -2.83 17.19 22.56
CA SER A 110 -2.16 17.09 21.28
C SER A 110 -0.89 16.28 21.42
N ILE A 111 -0.63 15.54 20.35
CA ILE A 111 0.69 15.23 19.83
C ILE A 111 1.30 13.97 20.45
N ILE A 112 0.97 12.86 19.76
CA ILE A 112 2.00 12.11 19.05
C ILE A 112 3.04 13.13 18.61
N ASN A 113 4.21 13.12 19.24
CA ASN A 113 5.35 13.85 18.71
C ASN A 113 6.05 12.85 17.81
N PRO A 114 5.69 12.67 16.53
CA PRO A 114 6.48 11.82 15.65
C PRO A 114 7.76 12.55 15.21
N GLY A 115 8.23 13.54 15.99
CA GLY A 115 9.51 14.19 15.80
C GLY A 115 10.64 13.18 15.67
N LYS A 116 11.66 13.60 14.91
CA LYS A 116 12.92 12.96 14.43
C LYS A 116 13.51 11.74 15.14
N ALA A 117 13.14 11.41 16.38
CA ALA A 117 13.73 10.36 17.20
C ALA A 117 13.06 8.98 17.10
N ARG A 118 11.99 8.80 16.31
CA ARG A 118 11.03 7.67 16.48
C ARG A 118 10.92 6.71 15.30
N VAL A 119 11.65 7.04 14.26
CA VAL A 119 11.77 6.27 13.05
C VAL A 119 13.18 5.72 13.07
N ASP A 120 13.34 4.39 12.94
CA ASP A 120 14.68 3.84 12.67
C ASP A 120 15.20 4.56 11.43
N GLY A 121 16.21 5.43 11.63
CA GLY A 121 16.56 6.51 10.71
C GLY A 121 16.93 6.03 9.30
N ASN A 122 17.17 4.73 9.16
CA ASN A 122 17.49 4.08 7.89
C ASN A 122 16.29 3.38 7.23
N ASN A 123 15.24 3.03 7.98
CA ASN A 123 14.20 2.09 7.53
C ASN A 123 12.77 2.62 7.56
N TYR A 124 12.55 3.85 8.02
CA TYR A 124 11.22 4.48 8.02
C TYR A 124 10.14 3.71 8.80
N LYS A 125 10.57 2.91 9.79
CA LYS A 125 9.70 2.09 10.65
C LYS A 125 9.30 2.83 11.92
N ILE A 126 8.00 2.85 12.20
CA ILE A 126 7.41 3.36 13.44
C ILE A 126 7.79 2.42 14.58
N ASN A 127 8.46 2.97 15.59
CA ASN A 127 8.65 2.28 16.86
C ASN A 127 7.59 2.77 17.86
N THR A 128 6.59 1.93 18.12
CA THR A 128 5.45 2.26 19.00
C THR A 128 5.88 2.56 20.44
N THR A 129 6.99 2.00 20.93
CA THR A 129 7.50 2.30 22.29
C THR A 129 8.08 3.70 22.39
N LEU A 130 8.47 4.29 21.27
CA LEU A 130 8.93 5.67 21.21
C LEU A 130 7.75 6.63 21.02
N CYS A 131 6.62 6.18 20.51
CA CYS A 131 5.38 6.95 20.38
C CYS A 131 4.66 7.14 21.73
N ASN A 132 3.60 7.97 21.76
CA ASN A 132 2.67 8.04 22.88
C ASN A 132 1.37 8.73 22.43
N ILE A 133 0.27 8.42 23.12
CA ILE A 133 -0.98 9.18 23.03
C ILE A 133 -1.18 9.87 24.38
N ARG A 134 -1.45 11.17 24.34
CA ARG A 134 -1.61 12.03 25.52
C ARG A 134 -3.01 12.60 25.56
N ILE A 135 -3.67 12.42 26.68
CA ILE A 135 -5.07 12.83 26.87
C ILE A 135 -5.12 13.92 27.95
N ASN A 136 -5.61 15.11 27.61
CA ASN A 136 -5.59 16.26 28.52
C ASN A 136 -6.70 16.17 29.57
N ARG A 137 -6.35 16.11 30.86
CA ARG A 137 -7.29 16.02 31.99
C ARG A 137 -8.15 17.27 32.20
N ARG A 138 -7.84 18.38 31.51
CA ARG A 138 -8.67 19.58 31.57
C ARG A 138 -10.08 19.31 31.05
N HIS A 139 -10.24 18.37 30.11
CA HIS A 139 -11.54 18.02 29.52
C HIS A 139 -12.37 17.12 30.42
N GLN A 140 -13.68 17.33 30.39
CA GLN A 140 -14.63 16.34 30.85
C GLN A 140 -14.76 15.25 29.78
N TRP A 141 -14.06 14.14 29.98
CA TRP A 141 -14.13 12.98 29.09
C TRP A 141 -15.48 12.27 29.23
N THR A 142 -16.10 11.95 28.10
CA THR A 142 -17.35 11.18 28.02
C THR A 142 -17.22 10.00 27.07
N ASN A 143 -18.28 9.17 27.02
CA ASN A 143 -18.47 8.12 26.03
C ASN A 143 -19.78 8.38 25.29
N GLY A 144 -19.71 9.05 24.14
CA GLY A 144 -20.85 9.36 23.28
C GLY A 144 -21.33 10.81 23.33
N THR A 145 -20.56 11.76 23.87
CA THR A 145 -20.91 13.20 23.80
C THR A 145 -19.69 14.05 23.49
N ASN A 146 -19.78 14.85 22.44
CA ASN A 146 -18.75 15.82 22.08
C ASN A 146 -19.37 17.22 22.05
N ASP A 147 -18.94 18.06 22.97
CA ASP A 147 -19.32 19.46 23.11
C ASP A 147 -18.10 20.24 23.60
N ALA A 148 -17.21 20.53 22.65
CA ALA A 148 -15.96 21.20 22.96
C ALA A 148 -16.14 22.63 23.46
N GLN A 149 -17.29 23.28 23.19
CA GLN A 149 -17.59 24.61 23.73
C GLN A 149 -17.72 24.57 25.25
N ASN A 150 -18.26 23.47 25.76
CA ASN A 150 -18.38 23.20 27.20
C ASN A 150 -17.26 22.30 27.73
N ASN A 151 -16.18 22.10 26.96
CA ASN A 151 -15.01 21.33 27.37
C ASN A 151 -15.38 19.86 27.74
N ILE A 152 -16.38 19.32 27.03
CA ILE A 152 -16.86 17.94 27.11
C ILE A 152 -16.43 17.24 25.83
N ILE A 153 -15.61 16.20 25.92
CA ILE A 153 -15.04 15.55 24.73
C ILE A 153 -15.30 14.06 24.79
N ASP A 154 -15.72 13.46 23.66
CA ASP A 154 -15.86 12.03 23.54
C ASP A 154 -14.48 11.37 23.43
N LEU A 155 -14.11 10.56 24.44
CA LEU A 155 -12.79 9.95 24.51
C LEU A 155 -12.54 9.01 23.32
N LYS A 156 -13.56 8.25 22.90
CA LYS A 156 -13.41 7.30 21.78
C LYS A 156 -13.07 8.02 20.49
N SER A 157 -13.81 9.08 20.18
CA SER A 157 -13.61 9.92 18.99
C SER A 157 -12.18 10.43 18.88
N ILE A 158 -11.64 11.01 19.96
CA ILE A 158 -10.25 11.50 19.98
C ILE A 158 -9.26 10.34 19.84
N LEU A 159 -9.47 9.22 20.54
CA LEU A 159 -8.57 8.09 20.43
C LEU A 159 -8.54 7.49 19.03
N VAL A 160 -9.69 7.38 18.34
CA VAL A 160 -9.74 6.89 16.97
C VAL A 160 -8.95 7.81 16.04
N HIS A 161 -9.09 9.13 16.16
CA HIS A 161 -8.28 10.12 15.42
C HIS A 161 -6.77 9.94 15.67
N GLU A 162 -6.36 9.95 16.94
CA GLU A 162 -4.94 9.84 17.31
C GLU A 162 -4.35 8.48 16.88
N ILE A 163 -5.10 7.39 16.96
CA ILE A 163 -4.61 6.08 16.47
C ILE A 163 -4.40 6.11 14.95
N GLY A 164 -5.19 6.86 14.18
CA GLY A 164 -4.93 7.07 12.75
C GLY A 164 -3.57 7.73 12.49
N HIS A 165 -3.22 8.73 13.29
CA HIS A 165 -1.87 9.32 13.27
C HIS A 165 -0.77 8.33 13.67
N ILE A 166 -1.01 7.47 14.68
CA ILE A 166 -0.09 6.38 15.02
C ILE A 166 0.11 5.45 13.82
N LEU A 167 -0.96 5.14 13.08
CA LEU A 167 -0.89 4.32 11.87
C LEU A 167 -0.14 4.98 10.71
N GLY A 168 0.23 6.26 10.82
CA GLY A 168 0.97 7.00 9.80
C GLY A 168 0.08 7.86 8.89
N ILE A 169 -1.20 8.02 9.22
CA ILE A 169 -2.15 8.83 8.44
C ILE A 169 -2.08 10.28 8.95
N ASP A 170 -2.04 11.25 8.06
CA ASP A 170 -2.06 12.67 8.43
C ASP A 170 -3.48 13.24 8.29
N GLN A 171 -3.67 14.45 8.81
CA GLN A 171 -4.92 15.20 8.64
C GLN A 171 -5.11 15.55 7.16
N ALA A 172 -6.33 15.38 6.66
CA ALA A 172 -6.62 15.83 5.30
C ALA A 172 -6.83 17.34 5.28
N THR A 173 -6.13 18.02 4.37
CA THR A 173 -6.19 19.48 4.24
C THR A 173 -7.50 20.02 3.65
N GLU A 174 -8.29 19.17 2.99
CA GLU A 174 -9.46 19.59 2.19
C GLU A 174 -10.76 18.84 2.56
N MET A 175 -10.79 18.14 3.70
CA MET A 175 -11.95 17.33 4.02
C MET A 175 -13.13 18.20 4.46
N GLY A 176 -14.19 18.19 3.65
CA GLY A 176 -15.49 18.75 3.97
C GLY A 176 -16.12 18.09 5.22
N PRO A 177 -17.37 18.42 5.56
CA PRO A 177 -18.02 17.93 6.78
C PRO A 177 -18.21 16.40 6.84
N THR A 178 -17.91 15.69 5.75
CA THR A 178 -18.12 14.25 5.55
C THR A 178 -16.82 13.45 5.59
N ALA A 179 -15.81 13.89 6.36
CA ALA A 179 -14.66 13.03 6.68
C ALA A 179 -14.07 13.44 8.03
N PRO A 180 -14.79 13.12 9.12
CA PRO A 180 -14.53 13.68 10.44
C PRO A 180 -13.28 13.06 11.09
N THR A 181 -13.01 11.78 10.85
CA THR A 181 -12.05 11.01 11.65
C THR A 181 -10.63 11.49 11.54
N MET A 182 -10.11 11.76 10.35
CA MET A 182 -8.79 12.38 10.14
C MET A 182 -8.91 13.87 9.78
N SER A 183 -9.98 14.54 10.22
CA SER A 183 -10.14 15.98 10.00
C SER A 183 -9.22 16.80 10.90
N GLY A 184 -8.72 17.92 10.37
CA GLY A 184 -7.96 18.88 11.16
C GLY A 184 -8.86 19.72 12.08
N TRP A 185 -8.24 20.44 13.01
CA TRP A 185 -8.93 21.26 14.02
C TRP A 185 -9.76 22.40 13.43
N ASN A 186 -9.53 22.74 12.17
CA ASN A 186 -10.30 23.70 11.40
C ASN A 186 -11.66 23.16 10.95
N ASN A 187 -11.93 21.85 11.09
CA ASN A 187 -13.22 21.25 10.77
C ASN A 187 -14.19 21.39 11.97
N PRO A 188 -15.32 22.11 11.84
CA PRO A 188 -16.29 22.26 12.92
C PRO A 188 -16.87 20.93 13.43
N SER A 189 -16.99 19.91 12.57
CA SER A 189 -17.50 18.58 12.96
C SER A 189 -16.60 17.88 13.96
N PHE A 190 -15.30 18.19 13.97
CA PHE A 190 -14.35 17.69 14.97
C PHE A 190 -14.80 18.00 16.41
N TRP A 191 -15.53 19.11 16.60
CA TRP A 191 -15.79 19.70 17.92
C TRP A 191 -17.20 19.48 18.47
N ILE A 192 -18.15 19.09 17.62
CA ILE A 192 -19.59 19.15 17.93
C ILE A 192 -20.26 17.77 17.80
N GLY A 193 -19.55 16.76 17.29
CA GLY A 193 -20.12 15.43 17.09
C GLY A 193 -19.17 14.27 17.38
N THR A 194 -19.71 13.05 17.30
CA THR A 194 -19.00 11.80 17.63
C THR A 194 -18.63 10.98 16.39
N GLU A 195 -18.77 11.57 15.21
CA GLU A 195 -18.58 10.90 13.93
C GLU A 195 -17.11 10.44 13.74
N MET A 196 -16.16 11.07 14.44
CA MET A 196 -14.75 10.66 14.47
C MET A 196 -14.52 9.27 15.08
N ALA A 197 -15.50 8.72 15.81
CA ALA A 197 -15.42 7.38 16.35
C ALA A 197 -15.66 6.27 15.30
N THR A 198 -15.93 6.64 14.04
CA THR A 198 -16.20 5.71 12.93
C THR A 198 -15.28 5.96 11.75
N LEU A 199 -14.85 4.91 11.05
CA LEU A 199 -13.98 5.06 9.89
C LEU A 199 -14.80 5.22 8.61
N GLU A 200 -14.36 6.15 7.77
CA GLU A 200 -14.86 6.23 6.40
C GLU A 200 -13.98 5.43 5.44
N GLN A 201 -14.46 5.24 4.22
CA GLN A 201 -13.73 4.47 3.20
C GLN A 201 -12.33 5.05 2.94
N TYR A 202 -12.18 6.37 3.04
CA TYR A 202 -10.89 7.04 2.94
C TYR A 202 -9.92 6.62 4.03
N ASP A 203 -10.36 6.58 5.30
CA ASP A 203 -9.52 6.21 6.44
C ASP A 203 -9.07 4.75 6.31
N ILE A 204 -10.00 3.89 5.89
CA ILE A 204 -9.76 2.47 5.59
C ILE A 204 -8.73 2.33 4.46
N ASN A 205 -8.86 3.10 3.40
CA ASN A 205 -7.93 3.08 2.27
C ASN A 205 -6.53 3.55 2.71
N ALA A 206 -6.43 4.62 3.51
CA ALA A 206 -5.16 5.14 4.01
C ALA A 206 -4.44 4.14 4.91
N ALA A 207 -5.16 3.50 5.84
CA ALA A 207 -4.61 2.46 6.70
C ALA A 207 -4.10 1.26 5.90
N ASN A 208 -4.85 0.81 4.89
CA ASN A 208 -4.44 -0.31 4.04
C ASN A 208 -3.26 0.05 3.12
N PHE A 209 -3.21 1.30 2.63
CA PHE A 209 -2.14 1.76 1.73
C PHE A 209 -0.75 1.74 2.41
N LEU A 210 -0.65 2.23 3.65
CA LEU A 210 0.65 2.34 4.34
C LEU A 210 1.31 0.99 4.65
N GLN A 211 0.62 -0.11 4.36
CA GLN A 211 0.93 -1.41 4.91
C GLN A 211 1.21 -2.46 3.85
N THR A 212 1.25 -2.13 2.56
CA THR A 212 1.54 -3.04 1.43
C THR A 212 3.03 -3.43 1.33
N LEU A 213 3.61 -3.84 2.46
CA LEU A 213 4.97 -4.35 2.60
C LEU A 213 5.01 -5.87 2.67
N VAL A 214 5.81 -6.48 1.81
CA VAL A 214 5.94 -7.93 1.68
C VAL A 214 7.36 -8.36 2.04
N PRO A 215 7.54 -9.41 2.85
CA PRO A 215 6.54 -10.24 3.53
C PRO A 215 6.10 -9.72 4.92
N THR A 216 6.66 -8.60 5.38
CA THR A 216 6.58 -8.17 6.79
C THR A 216 5.15 -7.92 7.28
N LEU A 217 4.32 -7.26 6.47
CA LEU A 217 2.93 -6.93 6.82
C LEU A 217 1.96 -7.82 6.03
N TYR A 218 2.24 -8.06 4.76
CA TYR A 218 1.52 -9.06 3.95
C TYR A 218 2.43 -10.25 3.69
N GLN A 219 2.05 -11.42 4.19
CA GLN A 219 2.78 -12.67 3.94
C GLN A 219 2.72 -13.11 2.47
N ASP A 220 1.72 -12.65 1.72
CA ASP A 220 1.50 -13.01 0.33
C ASP A 220 1.51 -11.76 -0.57
N LEU A 221 2.32 -11.80 -1.63
CA LEU A 221 2.48 -10.70 -2.58
C LEU A 221 1.19 -10.42 -3.37
N GLN A 222 0.43 -11.45 -3.74
CA GLN A 222 -0.82 -11.26 -4.48
C GLN A 222 -1.87 -10.57 -3.61
N ALA A 223 -1.94 -10.90 -2.31
CA ALA A 223 -2.80 -10.21 -1.36
C ALA A 223 -2.46 -8.71 -1.27
N ALA A 224 -1.18 -8.35 -1.16
CA ALA A 224 -0.76 -6.95 -1.15
C ALA A 224 -1.12 -6.22 -2.46
N VAL A 225 -0.95 -6.88 -3.62
CA VAL A 225 -1.33 -6.35 -4.93
C VAL A 225 -2.84 -6.12 -5.03
N ASN A 226 -3.65 -7.05 -4.54
CA ASN A 226 -5.12 -6.92 -4.56
C ASN A 226 -5.60 -5.73 -3.73
N VAL A 227 -5.01 -5.51 -2.55
CA VAL A 227 -5.30 -4.34 -1.70
C VAL A 227 -4.90 -3.05 -2.42
N ALA A 228 -3.68 -3.00 -2.96
CA ALA A 228 -3.21 -1.85 -3.74
C ALA A 228 -4.13 -1.53 -4.93
N GLN A 229 -4.66 -2.55 -5.60
CA GLN A 229 -5.60 -2.39 -6.72
C GLN A 229 -6.96 -1.88 -6.25
N GLN A 230 -7.49 -2.37 -5.13
CA GLN A 230 -8.78 -1.93 -4.59
C GLN A 230 -8.78 -0.45 -4.21
N ILE A 231 -7.65 0.08 -3.76
CA ILE A 231 -7.45 1.50 -3.46
C ILE A 231 -7.40 2.35 -4.75
N GLY A 232 -7.12 1.72 -5.90
CA GLY A 232 -6.97 2.37 -7.21
C GLY A 232 -5.57 2.96 -7.46
N VAL A 233 -4.80 3.17 -6.39
CA VAL A 233 -3.41 3.64 -6.42
C VAL A 233 -2.67 2.99 -5.27
N GLY A 234 -1.62 2.23 -5.55
CA GLY A 234 -0.89 1.55 -4.49
C GLY A 234 0.56 1.26 -4.83
N TRP A 235 1.39 1.26 -3.78
CA TRP A 235 2.79 0.90 -3.85
C TRP A 235 2.98 -0.39 -3.08
N VAL A 236 3.24 -1.49 -3.78
CA VAL A 236 3.60 -2.75 -3.12
C VAL A 236 5.11 -2.80 -3.05
N VAL A 237 5.66 -2.94 -1.85
CA VAL A 237 7.12 -2.94 -1.64
C VAL A 237 7.57 -4.28 -1.09
N VAL A 238 8.44 -4.97 -1.82
CA VAL A 238 9.12 -6.19 -1.37
C VAL A 238 10.41 -5.78 -0.67
N GLU A 239 10.42 -5.89 0.66
CA GLU A 239 11.49 -5.31 1.50
C GLU A 239 12.46 -6.34 2.08
N SER A 240 12.16 -7.63 1.96
CA SER A 240 13.09 -8.71 2.27
C SER A 240 12.89 -9.88 1.30
N GLN A 241 13.77 -10.88 1.38
CA GLN A 241 13.74 -12.03 0.47
C GLN A 241 12.35 -12.68 0.44
N TYR A 242 11.83 -12.92 -0.77
CA TYR A 242 10.48 -13.43 -0.96
C TYR A 242 10.46 -14.56 -1.98
N ASN A 243 9.71 -15.63 -1.69
CA ASN A 243 9.48 -16.73 -2.63
C ASN A 243 8.08 -16.56 -3.22
N LEU A 244 7.97 -16.55 -4.56
CA LEU A 244 6.66 -16.52 -5.19
C LEU A 244 5.90 -17.82 -4.87
N SER A 245 4.63 -17.67 -4.50
CA SER A 245 3.65 -18.73 -4.23
C SER A 245 2.68 -18.94 -5.39
N SER A 246 2.65 -17.98 -6.33
CA SER A 246 1.73 -17.93 -7.47
C SER A 246 2.29 -17.01 -8.56
N ASN A 247 1.68 -17.06 -9.75
CA ASN A 247 1.95 -16.09 -10.79
C ASN A 247 1.39 -14.73 -10.38
N ILE A 248 2.20 -13.68 -10.47
CA ILE A 248 1.82 -12.35 -10.02
C ILE A 248 1.61 -11.44 -11.23
N LEU A 249 0.42 -10.85 -11.31
CA LEU A 249 0.07 -9.84 -12.30
C LEU A 249 -0.07 -8.50 -11.60
N ILE A 250 0.69 -7.49 -12.05
CA ILE A 250 0.62 -6.13 -11.50
C ILE A 250 -0.36 -5.30 -12.35
N PRO A 251 -1.57 -5.02 -11.83
CA PRO A 251 -2.63 -4.33 -12.59
C PRO A 251 -2.35 -2.84 -12.71
N ALA A 252 -3.11 -2.16 -13.57
CA ALA A 252 -3.07 -0.70 -13.68
C ALA A 252 -3.33 -0.02 -12.32
N GLY A 253 -2.62 1.09 -12.07
CA GLY A 253 -2.68 1.82 -10.80
C GLY A 253 -1.77 1.26 -9.69
N VAL A 254 -1.19 0.07 -9.87
CA VAL A 254 -0.26 -0.54 -8.90
C VAL A 254 1.18 -0.43 -9.38
N ASN A 255 2.05 0.02 -8.47
CA ASN A 255 3.49 0.05 -8.65
C ASN A 255 4.14 -0.96 -7.70
N LEU A 256 4.81 -1.98 -8.24
CA LEU A 256 5.60 -2.92 -7.46
C LEU A 256 7.05 -2.43 -7.37
N ILE A 257 7.59 -2.30 -6.17
CA ILE A 257 9.00 -1.99 -5.92
C ILE A 257 9.67 -3.21 -5.28
N ILE A 258 10.82 -3.60 -5.81
CA ILE A 258 11.72 -4.58 -5.21
C ILE A 258 12.91 -3.80 -4.68
N ASN A 259 13.10 -3.78 -3.36
CA ASN A 259 14.15 -2.96 -2.75
C ASN A 259 15.57 -3.45 -3.09
N PRO A 260 16.57 -2.55 -3.04
CA PRO A 260 17.97 -2.94 -3.16
C PRO A 260 18.36 -4.03 -2.15
N GLY A 261 19.16 -4.99 -2.59
CA GLY A 261 19.61 -6.14 -1.77
C GLY A 261 18.55 -7.23 -1.55
N VAL A 262 17.30 -7.02 -1.99
CA VAL A 262 16.23 -8.03 -1.91
C VAL A 262 16.31 -8.98 -3.10
N THR A 263 16.08 -10.27 -2.84
CA THR A 263 15.91 -11.29 -3.90
C THR A 263 14.48 -11.81 -3.91
N ILE A 264 13.84 -11.78 -5.08
CA ILE A 264 12.62 -12.57 -5.35
C ILE A 264 13.03 -13.90 -5.96
N ASN A 265 12.61 -15.01 -5.35
CA ASN A 265 12.78 -16.34 -5.90
C ASN A 265 11.50 -16.74 -6.64
N MET A 266 11.60 -16.89 -7.96
CA MET A 266 10.41 -17.15 -8.78
C MET A 266 9.93 -18.60 -8.73
N GLY A 267 10.83 -19.57 -8.51
CA GLY A 267 10.49 -20.99 -8.67
C GLY A 267 9.96 -21.26 -10.08
N SER A 268 8.73 -21.77 -10.17
CA SER A 268 8.02 -22.00 -11.45
C SER A 268 7.05 -20.87 -11.83
N TYR A 269 6.97 -19.80 -11.03
CA TYR A 269 6.02 -18.70 -11.21
C TYR A 269 6.63 -17.53 -11.98
N PHE A 270 5.79 -16.67 -12.54
CA PHE A 270 6.22 -15.43 -13.19
C PHE A 270 5.71 -14.18 -12.48
N LEU A 271 6.32 -13.04 -12.80
CA LEU A 271 5.89 -11.71 -12.38
C LEU A 271 5.75 -10.84 -13.64
N ILE A 272 4.59 -10.27 -13.91
CA ILE A 272 4.34 -9.44 -15.11
C ILE A 272 3.52 -8.20 -14.78
N ALA A 273 3.86 -7.08 -15.41
CA ALA A 273 3.02 -5.89 -15.46
C ALA A 273 1.87 -6.07 -16.46
N SER A 274 0.65 -6.03 -15.95
CA SER A 274 -0.61 -6.09 -16.71
C SER A 274 -1.34 -4.73 -16.64
N GLY A 275 -0.60 -3.67 -16.97
CA GLY A 275 -1.06 -2.28 -16.89
C GLY A 275 -0.43 -1.48 -15.75
N GLY A 276 0.14 -2.14 -14.74
CA GLY A 276 0.91 -1.49 -13.67
C GLY A 276 2.39 -1.33 -14.01
N THR A 277 3.23 -1.09 -13.01
CA THR A 277 4.69 -0.98 -13.17
C THR A 277 5.46 -1.89 -12.22
N ILE A 278 6.66 -2.31 -12.64
CA ILE A 278 7.59 -3.04 -11.79
C ILE A 278 8.92 -2.30 -11.78
N GLN A 279 9.28 -1.74 -10.62
CA GLN A 279 10.59 -1.17 -10.35
C GLN A 279 11.44 -2.19 -9.62
N ASN A 280 12.30 -2.87 -10.36
CA ASN A 280 13.22 -3.85 -9.79
C ASN A 280 14.58 -3.21 -9.48
N ASN A 281 14.83 -2.92 -8.20
CA ASN A 281 16.15 -2.49 -7.72
C ASN A 281 16.91 -3.64 -7.01
N GLY A 282 16.32 -4.84 -6.97
CA GLY A 282 16.87 -6.02 -6.33
C GLY A 282 17.38 -7.04 -7.33
N SER A 283 17.31 -8.32 -6.95
CA SER A 283 17.65 -9.46 -7.80
C SER A 283 16.46 -10.40 -7.98
N ILE A 284 16.39 -11.06 -9.14
CA ILE A 284 15.41 -12.09 -9.44
C ILE A 284 16.14 -13.42 -9.65
N SER A 285 15.81 -14.44 -8.85
CA SER A 285 16.36 -15.79 -9.01
C SER A 285 15.36 -16.70 -9.74
N GLY A 286 15.89 -17.73 -10.41
CA GLY A 286 15.08 -18.64 -11.24
C GLY A 286 14.59 -18.00 -12.54
N LEU A 287 15.21 -16.90 -12.98
CA LEU A 287 14.88 -16.19 -14.20
C LEU A 287 15.51 -16.86 -15.42
N ALA A 288 14.74 -17.02 -16.49
CA ALA A 288 15.24 -17.44 -17.81
C ALA A 288 15.09 -16.33 -18.84
N ALA A 289 14.04 -15.51 -18.74
CA ALA A 289 13.78 -14.44 -19.69
C ALA A 289 13.11 -13.22 -19.05
N ASN A 290 13.52 -12.05 -19.49
CA ASN A 290 12.80 -10.80 -19.31
C ASN A 290 11.85 -10.59 -20.49
N LEU A 291 10.67 -10.04 -20.22
CA LEU A 291 9.80 -9.49 -21.26
C LEU A 291 9.93 -7.97 -21.25
N LYS A 292 10.18 -7.37 -22.40
CA LYS A 292 10.36 -5.93 -22.56
C LYS A 292 9.35 -5.34 -23.53
N SER A 293 8.88 -4.14 -23.22
CA SER A 293 8.14 -3.28 -24.13
C SER A 293 9.00 -2.04 -24.42
N GLY A 294 9.58 -1.98 -25.61
CA GLY A 294 10.68 -1.06 -25.90
C GLY A 294 11.89 -1.34 -25.01
N SER A 295 12.41 -0.32 -24.32
CA SER A 295 13.52 -0.45 -23.37
C SER A 295 13.10 -0.91 -21.97
N THR A 296 11.81 -0.87 -21.65
CA THR A 296 11.29 -1.14 -20.30
C THR A 296 11.04 -2.62 -20.09
N ILE A 297 11.55 -3.19 -18.99
CA ILE A 297 11.19 -4.55 -18.56
C ILE A 297 9.78 -4.51 -17.97
N VAL A 298 8.90 -5.34 -18.51
CA VAL A 298 7.49 -5.47 -18.11
C VAL A 298 7.19 -6.85 -17.52
N GLY A 299 8.14 -7.78 -17.49
CA GLY A 299 7.94 -9.05 -16.81
C GLY A 299 9.19 -9.91 -16.69
N TYR A 300 9.12 -10.85 -15.77
CA TYR A 300 10.16 -11.80 -15.37
C TYR A 300 9.59 -13.21 -15.42
N PHE A 301 10.27 -14.10 -16.15
CA PHE A 301 9.75 -15.42 -16.46
C PHE A 301 10.77 -16.54 -16.19
N PRO A 302 10.34 -17.66 -15.57
CA PRO A 302 11.22 -18.78 -15.24
C PRO A 302 11.49 -19.68 -16.45
N SER A 303 10.79 -19.49 -17.57
CA SER A 303 11.07 -20.19 -18.81
C SER A 303 10.83 -19.33 -20.04
N ILE A 304 11.55 -19.67 -21.11
CA ILE A 304 11.45 -19.00 -22.41
C ILE A 304 10.03 -19.14 -22.99
N GLN A 305 9.42 -20.33 -22.90
CA GLN A 305 8.10 -20.57 -23.46
C GLN A 305 7.01 -19.77 -22.75
N VAL A 306 7.06 -19.65 -21.42
CA VAL A 306 6.08 -18.84 -20.67
C VAL A 306 6.22 -17.36 -21.02
N ALA A 307 7.44 -16.86 -21.21
CA ALA A 307 7.67 -15.49 -21.67
C ALA A 307 7.08 -15.25 -23.07
N ILE A 308 7.32 -16.17 -24.02
CA ILE A 308 6.74 -16.11 -25.38
C ILE A 308 5.22 -16.11 -25.32
N ASN A 309 4.62 -16.97 -24.51
CA ASN A 309 3.16 -17.07 -24.37
C ASN A 309 2.55 -15.75 -23.89
N ASN A 310 3.24 -15.03 -23.01
CA ASN A 310 2.80 -13.74 -22.47
C ASN A 310 3.25 -12.51 -23.29
N ALA A 311 4.07 -12.70 -24.32
CA ALA A 311 4.51 -11.60 -25.19
C ALA A 311 3.36 -11.07 -26.06
N SER A 312 3.15 -9.76 -26.04
CA SER A 312 2.30 -9.02 -26.97
C SER A 312 3.10 -8.55 -28.19
N SER A 313 2.41 -8.04 -29.22
CA SER A 313 3.07 -7.47 -30.40
C SER A 313 4.10 -6.41 -30.00
N SER A 314 5.24 -6.41 -30.68
CA SER A 314 6.37 -5.50 -30.47
C SER A 314 7.14 -5.70 -29.16
N ASN A 315 6.78 -6.70 -28.34
CA ASN A 315 7.57 -7.05 -27.17
C ASN A 315 8.86 -7.78 -27.57
N THR A 316 9.89 -7.62 -26.75
CA THR A 316 11.12 -8.39 -26.81
C THR A 316 11.17 -9.39 -25.66
N VAL A 317 11.34 -10.67 -25.96
CA VAL A 317 11.71 -11.71 -25.00
C VAL A 317 13.24 -11.75 -24.96
N GLU A 318 13.83 -11.19 -23.91
CA GLU A 318 15.28 -11.10 -23.70
C GLU A 318 15.74 -12.24 -22.78
N LEU A 319 16.59 -13.11 -23.29
CA LEU A 319 17.09 -14.30 -22.61
C LEU A 319 18.33 -13.99 -21.79
N LEU A 320 18.47 -14.63 -20.62
CA LEU A 320 19.72 -14.54 -19.86
C LEU A 320 20.87 -15.29 -20.55
N ALA A 321 22.11 -14.88 -20.26
CA ALA A 321 23.32 -15.55 -20.71
C ALA A 321 23.46 -16.94 -20.05
N THR A 322 23.10 -18.00 -20.78
CA THR A 322 23.35 -19.41 -20.42
C THR A 322 23.08 -20.32 -21.62
N THR A 323 23.28 -21.63 -21.45
CA THR A 323 22.86 -22.66 -22.40
C THR A 323 21.51 -23.25 -21.99
N TYR A 324 20.52 -23.18 -22.88
CA TYR A 324 19.20 -23.75 -22.70
C TYR A 324 19.04 -25.03 -23.53
N SER A 325 18.76 -26.16 -22.89
CA SER A 325 18.45 -27.43 -23.58
C SER A 325 16.94 -27.60 -23.76
N LEU A 326 16.35 -26.75 -24.60
CA LEU A 326 14.90 -26.73 -24.86
C LEU A 326 14.62 -26.30 -26.30
N SER A 327 13.40 -26.57 -26.78
CA SER A 327 12.94 -26.19 -28.12
C SER A 327 11.72 -25.27 -28.02
N PRO A 328 11.89 -23.94 -27.95
CA PRO A 328 10.78 -23.03 -27.77
C PRO A 328 9.98 -22.89 -29.07
N SER A 329 8.68 -22.68 -28.92
CA SER A 329 7.74 -22.49 -30.02
C SER A 329 7.12 -21.11 -29.99
N ILE A 330 7.08 -20.46 -31.16
CA ILE A 330 6.45 -19.17 -31.37
C ILE A 330 5.28 -19.39 -32.34
N SER A 331 4.07 -19.38 -31.78
CA SER A 331 2.84 -19.62 -32.54
C SER A 331 1.87 -18.48 -32.37
N SER A 332 1.27 -18.03 -33.49
CA SER A 332 0.24 -17.00 -33.51
C SER A 332 0.67 -15.68 -32.82
N LYS A 333 1.94 -15.30 -32.99
CA LYS A 333 2.52 -14.05 -32.47
C LYS A 333 2.94 -13.16 -33.62
N THR A 334 2.63 -11.88 -33.54
CA THR A 334 3.04 -10.89 -34.54
C THR A 334 4.11 -9.98 -33.96
N ASN A 335 5.17 -9.73 -34.72
CA ASN A 335 6.20 -8.74 -34.41
C ASN A 335 6.82 -8.86 -33.01
N ILE A 336 7.03 -10.08 -32.53
CA ILE A 336 7.82 -10.28 -31.30
C ILE A 336 9.30 -10.43 -31.66
N THR A 337 10.17 -9.99 -30.76
CA THR A 337 11.62 -10.19 -30.89
C THR A 337 12.05 -11.21 -29.83
N LEU A 338 12.89 -12.17 -30.21
CA LEU A 338 13.55 -13.08 -29.26
C LEU A 338 15.05 -12.77 -29.31
N SER A 339 15.61 -12.26 -28.22
CA SER A 339 16.99 -11.76 -28.18
C SER A 339 17.77 -12.42 -27.05
N GLY A 340 19.04 -12.76 -27.28
CA GLY A 340 19.96 -13.21 -26.24
C GLY A 340 21.00 -12.14 -25.90
N GLN A 341 21.76 -12.32 -24.81
CA GLN A 341 22.81 -11.39 -24.37
C GLN A 341 24.12 -11.49 -25.18
N GLY A 342 24.01 -11.87 -26.46
CA GLY A 342 25.14 -12.14 -27.37
C GLY A 342 25.24 -13.61 -27.77
N SER A 343 25.75 -13.87 -28.98
CA SER A 343 25.83 -15.21 -29.57
C SER A 343 26.80 -16.16 -28.86
N SER A 344 27.78 -15.62 -28.12
CA SER A 344 28.69 -16.39 -27.27
C SER A 344 28.19 -16.55 -25.82
N SER A 345 27.12 -15.85 -25.44
CA SER A 345 26.61 -15.79 -24.07
C SER A 345 25.29 -16.55 -23.90
N THR A 346 24.45 -16.60 -24.93
CA THR A 346 23.16 -17.28 -24.91
C THR A 346 23.09 -18.34 -26.01
N ILE A 347 22.96 -19.61 -25.63
CA ILE A 347 22.86 -20.75 -26.56
C ILE A 347 21.54 -21.46 -26.33
N ILE A 348 20.76 -21.70 -27.39
CA ILE A 348 19.63 -22.63 -27.35
C ILE A 348 20.08 -23.92 -28.03
N ASN A 349 20.31 -24.96 -27.24
CA ASN A 349 20.67 -26.30 -27.70
C ASN A 349 19.39 -27.12 -27.97
N GLY A 350 18.63 -26.65 -28.95
CA GLY A 350 17.35 -27.20 -29.40
C GLY A 350 16.87 -26.48 -30.66
N SER A 351 15.65 -26.76 -31.12
CA SER A 351 15.07 -26.11 -32.29
C SER A 351 14.12 -24.99 -31.89
N ILE A 352 14.13 -23.87 -32.62
CA ILE A 352 13.12 -22.82 -32.48
C ILE A 352 12.08 -23.05 -33.58
N SER A 353 10.84 -23.34 -33.20
CA SER A 353 9.73 -23.47 -34.15
C SER A 353 8.94 -22.17 -34.26
N VAL A 354 8.58 -21.81 -35.49
CA VAL A 354 7.84 -20.58 -35.80
C VAL A 354 6.65 -20.96 -36.66
N THR A 355 5.45 -20.66 -36.20
CA THR A 355 4.22 -21.00 -36.92
C THR A 355 3.26 -19.83 -36.89
N ASN A 356 2.73 -19.43 -38.05
CA ASN A 356 1.78 -18.31 -38.16
C ASN A 356 2.25 -17.04 -37.43
N SER A 357 3.56 -16.74 -37.52
CA SER A 357 4.19 -15.67 -36.74
C SER A 357 5.25 -14.92 -37.54
N THR A 358 5.45 -13.65 -37.22
CA THR A 358 6.58 -12.83 -37.71
C THR A 358 7.55 -12.55 -36.56
N ILE A 359 8.83 -12.86 -36.77
CA ILE A 359 9.89 -12.69 -35.76
C ILE A 359 11.02 -11.86 -36.34
N PHE A 360 11.48 -10.89 -35.56
CA PHE A 360 12.78 -10.24 -35.79
C PHE A 360 13.82 -10.97 -34.92
N LYS A 361 14.88 -11.43 -35.58
CA LYS A 361 16.02 -12.09 -34.92
C LYS A 361 17.07 -11.08 -34.53
#